data_AF-A0A442UE75-F1
#
_entry.id   AF-A0A442UE75-F1
#
_cell.length_a   1.000
_cell.length_b   1.000
_cell.length_c   1.000
_cell.angle_alpha   90.00
_cell.angle_beta   90.00
_cell.angle_gamma   90.00
#
_symmetry.space_group_name_H-M   'P 1'
#
loop_
_entity.id
_entity.type
_entity.pdbx_description
1 polymer ?
#
loop_
_entity_poly.entity_id
_entity_poly.type
_entity_poly.pdbx_seq_one_letter_code
_entity_poly.pdbx_strand_id
1 'polypeptide(L)'
;MITVVPTDRIYLCCGATDMRRGINSLARMVQQGARARPHTGAIFCFRGHKGHIIKILAHDDQGFCTSNILRRRWARQAASRMAPPL
;
A
#
# COMPACT_ATOMS: atom_id res chain seq x y z
N MET A 1 -9.24 -12.42 -3.73
CA MET A 1 -8.01 -12.73 -2.97
C MET A 1 -6.87 -12.02 -3.69
N ILE A 2 -6.13 -11.13 -3.04
CA ILE A 2 -4.96 -10.49 -3.69
C ILE A 2 -3.85 -11.52 -3.67
N THR A 3 -3.50 -12.06 -4.83
CA THR A 3 -2.30 -12.87 -4.99
C THR A 3 -1.14 -11.89 -5.11
N VAL A 4 -0.43 -11.65 -4.01
CA VAL A 4 0.79 -10.87 -4.05
C VAL A 4 1.85 -11.77 -4.69
N VAL A 5 2.07 -11.58 -6.00
CA VAL A 5 3.26 -12.12 -6.66
C VAL A 5 4.49 -11.60 -5.91
N PRO A 6 5.50 -12.45 -5.62
CA PRO A 6 6.73 -12.00 -5.01
C PRO A 6 7.28 -10.85 -5.84
N THR A 7 7.34 -9.67 -5.24
CA THR A 7 7.79 -8.45 -5.90
C THR A 7 8.97 -7.89 -5.13
N ASP A 8 10.08 -7.70 -5.83
CA ASP A 8 11.31 -7.17 -5.25
C ASP A 8 11.26 -5.65 -5.07
N ARG A 9 10.12 -5.01 -5.42
CA ARG A 9 10.01 -3.55 -5.56
C ARG A 9 8.83 -3.00 -4.76
N ILE A 10 9.14 -2.57 -3.55
CA ILE A 10 8.22 -1.84 -2.67
C ILE A 10 8.68 -0.38 -2.59
N TYR A 11 7.82 0.54 -2.99
CA TYR A 11 8.09 1.97 -2.95
C TYR A 11 7.26 2.65 -1.87
N LEU A 12 7.92 3.51 -1.07
CA LEU A 12 7.24 4.42 -0.16
C LEU A 12 7.17 5.80 -0.79
N CYS A 13 5.96 6.27 -1.10
CA CYS A 13 5.72 7.62 -1.59
C CYS A 13 5.91 8.62 -0.45
N CYS A 14 7.08 9.28 -0.43
CA CYS A 14 7.46 10.27 0.58
C CYS A 14 6.66 11.57 0.40
N GLY A 15 5.62 11.74 1.21
CA GLY A 15 4.80 12.95 1.22
C GLY A 15 3.47 12.72 1.96
N ALA A 16 2.82 13.80 2.39
CA ALA A 16 1.46 13.70 2.90
C ALA A 16 0.51 13.46 1.73
N THR A 17 0.00 12.24 1.60
CA THR A 17 -0.98 11.92 0.56
C THR A 17 -2.39 12.02 1.13
N ASP A 18 -3.29 12.65 0.39
CA ASP A 18 -4.72 12.61 0.70
C ASP A 18 -5.23 11.17 0.48
N MET A 19 -5.59 10.50 1.58
CA MET A 19 -6.05 9.11 1.59
C MET A 19 -7.45 8.94 0.98
N ARG A 20 -8.16 10.04 0.69
CA ARG A 20 -9.44 10.04 -0.03
C ARG A 20 -9.29 9.81 -1.53
N ARG A 21 -8.07 9.92 -2.06
CA ARG A 21 -7.77 9.66 -3.48
C ARG A 21 -8.07 8.21 -3.86
N GLY A 22 -8.72 8.04 -5.01
CA GLY A 22 -9.00 6.74 -5.63
C GLY A 22 -7.80 6.19 -6.42
N ILE A 23 -7.98 5.01 -7.01
CA ILE A 23 -6.95 4.26 -7.75
C ILE A 23 -6.29 5.12 -8.84
N ASN A 24 -7.08 5.73 -9.73
CA ASN A 24 -6.57 6.50 -10.87
C ASN A 24 -5.71 7.68 -10.43
N SER A 25 -6.14 8.40 -9.39
CA SER A 25 -5.38 9.53 -8.84
C SER A 25 -4.05 9.07 -8.25
N LEU A 26 -4.01 7.91 -7.60
CA LEU A 26 -2.78 7.35 -7.03
C LEU A 26 -1.84 6.81 -8.11
N ALA A 27 -2.36 6.11 -9.12
CA ALA A 27 -1.58 5.66 -10.27
C ALA A 27 -0.94 6.84 -11.01
N ARG A 28 -1.67 7.95 -11.16
CA ARG A 28 -1.13 9.20 -11.72
C ARG A 28 -0.01 9.78 -10.84
N MET A 29 -0.14 9.73 -9.51
CA MET A 29 0.94 10.15 -8.61
C MET A 29 2.19 9.28 -8.75
N VAL A 30 2.04 7.97 -8.97
CA VAL A 30 3.17 7.08 -9.25
C VAL A 30 3.86 7.46 -10.56
N GLN A 31 3.09 7.68 -11.62
CA GLN A 31 3.61 8.07 -12.93
C GLN A 31 4.30 9.43 -12.90
N GLN A 32 3.69 10.43 -12.28
CA GLN A 32 4.16 11.82 -12.33
C GLN A 32 5.18 12.14 -11.23
N GLY A 33 4.94 11.66 -10.01
CA GLY A 33 5.74 11.97 -8.84
C GLY A 33 6.91 11.02 -8.65
N ALA A 34 6.67 9.71 -8.74
CA ALA A 34 7.74 8.71 -8.57
C ALA A 34 8.47 8.39 -9.87
N ARG A 35 8.03 8.93 -11.02
CA ARG A 35 8.50 8.60 -12.38
C ARG A 35 8.56 7.08 -12.63
N ALA A 36 7.72 6.33 -11.93
CA ALA A 36 7.66 4.88 -11.99
C ALA A 36 6.45 4.45 -12.81
N ARG A 37 6.54 3.26 -13.42
CA ARG A 37 5.42 2.66 -14.14
C ARG A 37 4.52 1.94 -13.13
N PRO A 38 3.23 2.30 -12.99
CA PRO A 38 2.35 1.72 -11.98
C PRO A 38 1.91 0.28 -12.31
N HIS A 39 2.12 -0.19 -13.55
CA HIS A 39 1.71 -1.50 -14.06
C HIS A 39 2.78 -2.59 -13.99
N THR A 40 3.86 -2.40 -13.22
CA THR A 40 5.04 -3.30 -13.25
C THR A 40 5.09 -4.31 -12.10
N GLY A 41 3.95 -4.68 -11.50
CA GLY A 41 3.92 -5.58 -10.35
C GLY A 41 4.56 -5.01 -9.07
N ALA A 42 4.91 -3.73 -9.06
CA ALA A 42 5.47 -3.05 -7.90
C ALA A 42 4.38 -2.63 -6.91
N ILE A 43 4.72 -2.59 -5.62
CA ILE A 43 3.82 -2.15 -4.56
C ILE A 43 4.15 -0.71 -4.20
N PHE A 44 3.16 0.17 -4.23
CA PHE A 44 3.29 1.58 -3.86
C PHE A 44 2.53 1.87 -2.56
N CYS A 45 3.26 2.29 -1.53
CA CYS A 45 2.74 2.62 -0.22
C CYS A 45 2.63 4.14 -0.07
N PHE A 46 1.45 4.62 0.33
CA PHE A 46 1.18 6.02 0.58
C PHE A 46 0.86 6.23 2.05
N ARG A 47 1.48 7.23 2.67
CA ARG A 47 1.24 7.61 4.06
C ARG A 47 0.27 8.78 4.14
N GLY A 48 -0.79 8.64 4.92
CA GLY A 48 -1.68 9.76 5.24
C GLY A 48 -1.00 10.81 6.11
N HIS A 49 -1.45 12.06 6.06
CA HIS A 49 -0.88 13.18 6.82
C HIS A 49 -0.74 12.89 8.33
N LYS A 50 -1.77 12.29 8.95
CA LYS A 50 -1.76 11.92 10.39
C LYS A 50 -0.95 10.66 10.71
N GLY A 51 -0.38 9.97 9.72
CA GLY A 51 0.44 8.76 9.93
C GLY A 51 -0.28 7.53 10.48
N HIS A 52 -1.61 7.57 10.62
CA HIS A 52 -2.42 6.45 11.14
C HIS A 52 -2.87 5.47 10.06
N ILE A 53 -2.87 5.91 8.79
CA ILE A 53 -3.34 5.15 7.63
C ILE A 53 -2.19 5.05 6.63
N ILE A 54 -1.94 3.83 6.18
CA ILE A 54 -1.12 3.53 5.02
C ILE A 54 -2.07 2.98 3.96
N LYS A 55 -2.08 3.57 2.77
CA LYS A 55 -2.81 3.03 1.61
C LYS A 55 -1.80 2.37 0.68
N ILE A 56 -2.10 1.15 0.27
CA ILE A 56 -1.29 0.38 -0.69
C ILE A 56 -2.00 0.41 -2.04
N LEU A 57 -1.24 0.66 -3.10
CA LEU A 57 -1.63 0.45 -4.49
C LEU A 57 -0.74 -0.64 -5.08
N ALA A 58 -1.35 -1.69 -5.63
CA ALA A 58 -0.65 -2.74 -6.36
C ALA A 58 -1.36 -2.99 -7.69
N HIS A 59 -0.61 -3.47 -8.67
CA HIS A 59 -1.12 -3.87 -9.97
C HIS A 59 -0.75 -5.34 -10.20
N ASP A 60 -1.74 -6.18 -10.48
CA ASP A 60 -1.55 -7.55 -10.90
C ASP A 60 -1.99 -7.72 -12.37
N ASP A 61 -2.02 -8.95 -12.86
CA ASP A 61 -2.45 -9.25 -14.24
C ASP A 61 -3.95 -8.99 -14.48
N GLN A 62 -4.73 -8.79 -13.42
CA GLN A 62 -6.18 -8.52 -13.45
C GLN A 62 -6.49 -7.01 -13.28
N GLY A 63 -5.51 -6.21 -12.86
CA GLY A 63 -5.58 -4.76 -12.79
C GLY A 63 -5.11 -4.18 -11.45
N PHE A 64 -5.63 -3.00 -11.12
CA PHE A 64 -5.25 -2.30 -9.89
C PHE A 64 -6.09 -2.73 -8.69
N CYS A 65 -5.43 -2.96 -7.56
CA CYS A 65 -6.08 -3.12 -6.27
C CYS A 65 -5.53 -2.12 -5.24
N THR A 66 -6.38 -1.73 -4.29
CA THR A 66 -5.95 -0.88 -3.16
C THR A 66 -6.41 -1.45 -1.84
N SER A 67 -5.60 -1.24 -0.80
CA SER A 67 -5.93 -1.63 0.56
C SER A 67 -5.51 -0.56 1.55
N ASN A 68 -6.35 -0.31 2.56
CA ASN A 68 -6.07 0.61 3.65
C ASN A 68 -5.67 -0.17 4.90
N ILE A 69 -4.48 0.15 5.39
CA ILE A 69 -3.93 -0.40 6.61
C ILE A 69 -3.95 0.69 7.68
N LEU A 70 -4.73 0.43 8.72
CA LEU A 70 -4.69 1.22 9.94
C LEU A 70 -3.56 0.70 10.84
N ARG A 71 -2.67 1.60 11.27
CA ARG A 71 -1.55 1.26 12.16
C ARG A 71 -2.01 0.56 13.45
N ARG A 72 -3.21 0.89 13.96
CA ARG A 72 -3.82 0.23 15.13
C ARG A 72 -4.25 -1.23 14.88
N ARG A 73 -4.57 -1.59 13.63
CA ARG A 73 -5.02 -2.95 13.27
C ARG A 73 -3.83 -3.91 13.24
N TRP A 74 -2.67 -3.45 12.78
CA TRP A 74 -1.43 -4.22 12.79
C TRP A 74 -0.92 -4.52 14.20
N ALA A 75 -0.89 -3.53 15.10
CA ALA A 75 -0.45 -3.75 16.48
C ALA A 75 -1.26 -4.86 17.18
N ARG A 76 -2.59 -4.88 16.98
CA ARG A 76 -3.45 -5.94 17.55
C ARG A 76 -3.22 -7.31 16.91
N GLN A 77 -3.04 -7.36 15.59
CA GLN A 77 -2.91 -8.61 14.86
C GLN A 77 -1.50 -9.22 14.95
N ALA A 78 -0.46 -8.39 15.12
CA ALA A 78 0.89 -8.83 15.43
C ALA A 78 0.97 -9.35 16.88
N ALA A 79 0.36 -8.64 17.84
CA ALA A 79 0.29 -9.10 19.22
C ALA A 79 -0.44 -10.44 19.37
N SER A 80 -1.51 -10.68 18.60
CA SER A 80 -2.21 -11.97 18.62
C SER A 80 -1.44 -13.12 17.92
N ARG A 81 -0.46 -12.83 17.07
CA ARG A 81 0.38 -13.84 16.40
C ARG A 81 1.67 -14.17 17.16
N MET A 82 2.07 -13.33 18.11
CA MET A 82 3.27 -13.49 18.93
C MET A 82 2.97 -14.05 20.33
N ALA A 83 1.71 -14.34 20.67
CA ALA A 83 1.37 -15.06 21.89
C ALA A 83 1.83 -16.52 21.73
N PRO A 84 2.70 -17.04 22.61
CA PRO A 84 3.09 -18.45 22.56
C PRO A 84 1.85 -19.32 22.81
N PRO A 85 1.71 -20.47 22.12
CA PRO A 85 0.67 -21.43 22.45
C PRO A 85 0.91 -21.92 23.90
N LEU A 86 -0.16 -21.95 24.70
CA LEU A 86 -0.17 -22.57 26.03
C LEU A 86 0.02 -24.09 25.91
#